data_AF-A0A512IIU9-F1
#
_entry.id   AF-A0A512IIU9-F1
#
_cell.length_a   1.000
_cell.length_b   1.000
_cell.length_c   1.000
_cell.angle_alpha   90.00
_cell.angle_beta   90.00
_cell.angle_gamma   90.00
#
_symmetry.space_group_name_H-M   'P 1'
#
loop_
_entity.id
_entity.type
_entity.pdbx_description
1 polymer ?
#
loop_
_entity_poly.entity_id
_entity_poly.type
_entity_poly.pdbx_seq_one_letter_code
_entity_poly.pdbx_strand_id
1 'polypeptide(L)'
;MPFEVFDKRMTPLAKAPSVTIQKRGVISLNKAAHDLVGNAETVELLYDRDRQVIALRATDDSSPHAYAVRNGSRRGPGQAIVSATAFTAHYGIDTTATRRWKPFVEDGMLCVDLTTEGTIITGNRIKTTAPADAVEPAEASTDDEVSPEVITDEGPNHN
;
A
#
# COMPACT_ATOMS: atom_id res chain seq x y z
N MET A 1 -28.19 39.41 19.52
CA MET A 1 -27.61 38.06 19.72
C MET A 1 -26.10 38.21 19.76
N PRO A 2 -25.39 37.83 20.83
CA PRO A 2 -23.93 37.93 20.85
C PRO A 2 -23.32 36.77 20.05
N PHE A 3 -22.47 37.08 19.07
CA PHE A 3 -21.63 36.11 18.40
C PHE A 3 -20.36 35.90 19.24
N GLU A 4 -19.95 34.65 19.40
CA GLU A 4 -18.70 34.30 20.10
C GLU A 4 -17.55 34.16 19.09
N VAL A 5 -16.37 34.67 19.45
CA VAL A 5 -15.18 34.59 18.60
C VAL A 5 -14.52 33.23 18.81
N PHE A 6 -14.54 32.39 17.76
CA PHE A 6 -13.88 31.09 17.78
C PHE A 6 -12.36 31.24 17.85
N ASP A 7 -11.75 30.92 19.00
CA ASP A 7 -10.30 30.84 19.14
C ASP A 7 -9.77 29.55 18.51
N LYS A 8 -9.16 29.71 17.32
CA LYS A 8 -8.55 28.63 16.54
C LYS A 8 -7.46 27.86 17.33
N ARG A 9 -6.92 28.42 18.42
CA ARG A 9 -5.92 27.77 19.28
C ARG A 9 -6.53 26.73 20.24
N MET A 10 -7.84 26.74 20.45
CA MET A 10 -8.54 25.73 21.25
C MET A 10 -8.94 24.47 20.46
N THR A 11 -8.65 24.42 19.15
CA THR A 11 -8.89 23.19 18.37
C THR A 11 -7.87 22.13 18.79
N PRO A 12 -8.29 20.95 19.28
CA PRO A 12 -7.37 19.87 19.64
C PRO A 12 -6.50 19.52 18.43
N LEU A 13 -5.20 19.84 18.51
CA LEU A 13 -4.28 19.71 17.38
C LEU A 13 -3.91 18.24 17.10
N ALA A 14 -4.07 17.37 18.10
CA ALA A 14 -3.83 15.94 17.98
C ALA A 14 -5.05 15.25 17.36
N LYS A 15 -4.95 14.89 16.08
CA LYS A 15 -5.93 13.99 15.45
C LYS A 15 -5.87 12.64 16.16
N ALA A 16 -7.04 12.11 16.56
CA ALA A 16 -7.17 10.79 17.14
C ALA A 16 -6.42 9.73 16.30
N PRO A 17 -5.78 8.73 16.92
CA PRO A 17 -5.07 7.68 16.19
C PRO A 17 -6.03 7.00 15.22
N SER A 18 -5.57 6.79 13.99
CA SER A 18 -6.37 6.15 12.95
C SER A 18 -5.52 5.29 12.03
N VAL A 19 -6.06 4.11 11.73
CA VAL A 19 -5.49 3.17 10.76
C VAL A 19 -6.46 3.07 9.61
N THR A 20 -5.95 3.18 8.39
CA THR A 20 -6.75 3.05 7.17
C THR A 20 -6.18 1.92 6.33
N ILE A 21 -7.01 0.92 6.05
CA ILE A 21 -6.71 -0.12 5.06
C ILE A 21 -7.29 0.36 3.74
N GLN A 22 -6.42 0.58 2.77
CA GLN A 22 -6.78 1.06 1.45
C GLN A 22 -7.05 -0.10 0.52
N LYS A 23 -7.61 0.23 -0.64
CA LYS A 23 -7.71 -0.72 -1.75
C LYS A 23 -6.35 -1.36 -2.04
N ARG A 24 -6.36 -2.65 -2.41
CA ARG A 24 -5.15 -3.45 -2.72
C ARG A 24 -4.24 -3.72 -1.51
N GLY A 25 -4.74 -3.53 -0.29
CA GLY A 25 -4.04 -3.96 0.92
C GLY A 25 -2.91 -3.06 1.41
N VAL A 26 -2.94 -1.77 1.04
CA VAL A 26 -2.01 -0.80 1.62
C VAL A 26 -2.55 -0.33 2.97
N ILE A 27 -1.77 -0.46 4.03
CA ILE A 27 -2.12 0.04 5.36
C ILE A 27 -1.47 1.41 5.55
N SER A 28 -2.23 2.34 6.10
CA SER A 28 -1.74 3.69 6.35
C SER A 28 -2.13 4.20 7.73
N LEU A 29 -1.15 4.75 8.44
CA LEU A 29 -1.22 5.20 9.82
C LEU A 29 -1.06 6.73 9.84
N ASN A 30 -1.91 7.41 10.59
CA ASN A 30 -1.62 8.81 10.90
C ASN A 30 -0.50 8.91 11.94
N LYS A 31 0.03 10.12 12.16
CA LYS A 31 1.12 10.37 13.10
C LYS A 31 0.83 9.79 14.50
N ALA A 32 -0.35 10.03 15.04
CA ALA A 32 -0.75 9.52 16.35
C ALA A 32 -0.77 7.99 16.43
N ALA A 33 -1.19 7.28 15.36
CA ALA A 33 -1.13 5.82 15.33
C ALA A 33 0.31 5.31 15.15
N HIS A 34 1.15 6.00 14.38
CA HIS A 34 2.57 5.65 14.23
C HIS A 34 3.35 5.86 15.54
N ASP A 35 3.00 6.88 16.32
CA ASP A 35 3.54 7.11 17.66
C ASP A 35 3.22 5.95 18.62
N LEU A 36 2.06 5.31 18.51
CA LEU A 36 1.68 4.17 19.34
C LEU A 36 2.53 2.91 19.08
N VAL A 37 3.13 2.79 17.91
CA VAL A 37 4.11 1.73 17.58
C VAL A 37 5.56 2.24 17.73
N GLY A 38 5.76 3.32 18.50
CA GLY A 38 7.08 3.85 18.80
C GLY A 38 7.79 4.54 17.63
N ASN A 39 7.05 4.98 16.61
CA ASN A 39 7.60 5.49 15.34
C ASN A 39 8.53 4.48 14.65
N ALA A 40 8.27 3.18 14.79
CA ALA A 40 9.09 2.14 14.19
C ALA A 40 9.24 2.29 12.66
N GLU A 41 10.44 2.05 12.17
CA GLU A 41 10.77 2.04 10.74
C GLU A 41 10.40 0.71 10.08
N THR A 42 10.31 -0.36 10.88
CA THR A 42 9.90 -1.70 10.45
C THR A 42 8.90 -2.28 11.43
N VAL A 43 7.91 -3.00 10.88
CA VAL A 43 6.85 -3.64 11.67
C VAL A 43 6.61 -5.06 11.20
N GLU A 44 6.22 -5.94 12.12
CA GLU A 44 5.63 -7.23 11.81
C GLU A 44 4.11 -7.08 11.75
N LEU A 45 3.51 -7.78 10.79
CA LEU A 45 2.07 -7.85 10.61
C LEU A 45 1.58 -9.19 11.14
N LEU A 46 0.72 -9.16 12.16
CA LEU A 46 0.13 -10.34 12.76
C LEU A 46 -1.38 -10.36 12.49
N TYR A 47 -1.93 -11.56 12.35
CA TYR A 47 -3.37 -11.75 12.20
C TYR A 47 -3.86 -12.79 13.20
N ASP A 48 -4.82 -12.39 14.03
CA ASP A 48 -5.60 -13.29 14.86
C ASP A 48 -6.82 -13.73 14.07
N ARG A 49 -6.87 -15.01 13.69
CA ARG A 49 -7.98 -15.58 12.91
C ARG A 49 -9.26 -15.71 13.73
N ASP A 50 -9.13 -15.97 15.02
CA ASP A 50 -10.27 -16.22 15.91
C ASP A 50 -10.97 -14.91 16.26
N ARG A 51 -10.20 -13.85 16.52
CA ARG A 51 -10.71 -12.51 16.81
C ARG A 51 -10.91 -11.64 15.56
N GLN A 52 -10.40 -12.07 14.41
CA GLN A 52 -10.32 -11.28 13.18
C GLN A 52 -9.63 -9.91 13.39
N VAL A 53 -8.54 -9.92 14.16
CA VAL A 53 -7.77 -8.71 14.51
C VAL A 53 -6.45 -8.69 13.75
N ILE A 54 -6.12 -7.55 13.15
CA ILE A 54 -4.76 -7.29 12.63
C ILE A 54 -3.97 -6.58 13.72
N ALA A 55 -2.74 -7.00 13.96
CA ALA A 55 -1.81 -6.30 14.84
C ALA A 55 -0.55 -5.87 14.10
N LEU A 56 -0.07 -4.66 14.40
CA LEU A 56 1.21 -4.13 13.95
C LEU A 56 2.14 -4.05 15.15
N ARG A 57 3.28 -4.73 15.07
CA ARG A 57 4.29 -4.76 16.13
C ARG A 57 5.59 -4.19 15.62
N ALA A 58 6.22 -3.29 16.37
CA ALA A 58 7.57 -2.83 16.05
C ALA A 58 8.54 -4.02 16.04
N THR A 59 9.40 -4.10 15.03
CA THR A 59 10.42 -5.15 14.92
C THR A 59 11.76 -4.56 14.53
N ASP A 60 12.80 -5.38 14.53
CA ASP A 60 14.08 -5.08 13.91
C ASP A 60 14.05 -5.39 12.40
N ASP A 61 14.81 -4.64 11.60
CA ASP A 61 14.93 -4.83 10.13
C ASP A 61 15.61 -6.17 9.76
N SER A 62 16.33 -6.80 10.70
CA SER A 62 16.89 -8.14 10.51
C SER A 62 15.83 -9.24 10.56
N SER A 63 14.59 -8.97 10.99
CA SER A 63 13.53 -9.99 10.99
C SER A 63 13.12 -10.34 9.55
N PRO A 64 13.04 -11.63 9.18
CA PRO A 64 12.56 -12.03 7.84
C PRO A 64 11.10 -11.66 7.58
N HIS A 65 10.36 -11.26 8.62
CA HIS A 65 8.95 -10.87 8.55
C HIS A 65 8.76 -9.35 8.73
N ALA A 66 9.85 -8.58 8.70
CA ALA A 66 9.81 -7.13 8.79
C ALA A 66 9.21 -6.50 7.52
N TYR A 67 8.21 -5.64 7.71
CA TYR A 67 7.65 -4.76 6.70
C TYR A 67 8.13 -3.34 6.94
N ALA A 68 8.73 -2.73 5.91
CA ALA A 68 9.18 -1.34 5.98
C ALA A 68 7.99 -0.36 6.08
N VAL A 69 8.07 0.54 7.06
CA VAL A 69 7.17 1.68 7.24
C VAL A 69 7.73 2.87 6.47
N ARG A 70 6.99 3.31 5.45
CA ARG A 70 7.38 4.40 4.55
C ARG A 70 6.63 5.67 4.92
N ASN A 71 7.31 6.81 4.96
CA ASN A 71 6.65 8.09 5.12
C ASN A 71 6.09 8.59 3.78
N GLY A 72 4.76 8.73 3.70
CA GLY A 72 4.02 9.09 2.48
C GLY A 72 4.12 10.56 2.05
N SER A 73 4.74 11.44 2.85
CA SER A 73 4.97 12.84 2.46
C SER A 73 6.34 13.34 2.91
N ARG A 74 7.04 14.05 2.01
CA ARG A 74 8.23 14.86 2.31
C ARG A 74 7.90 16.23 2.93
N ARG A 75 6.64 16.68 2.85
CA ARG A 75 6.19 18.01 3.30
C ARG A 75 4.82 17.91 3.98
N GLY A 76 4.79 17.88 5.30
CA GLY A 76 3.57 17.83 6.12
C GLY A 76 3.59 16.69 7.15
N PRO A 77 2.61 16.64 8.08
CA PRO A 77 2.54 15.57 9.08
C PRO A 77 2.43 14.21 8.36
N GLY A 78 3.56 13.49 8.34
CA GLY A 78 3.75 12.31 7.50
C GLY A 78 2.76 11.21 7.86
N GLN A 79 2.11 10.67 6.85
CA GLN A 79 1.37 9.41 6.98
C GLN A 79 2.40 8.27 6.87
N ALA A 80 2.42 7.36 7.82
CA ALA A 80 3.20 6.14 7.72
C ALA A 80 2.43 5.11 6.88
N ILE A 81 3.10 4.44 5.96
CA ILE A 81 2.52 3.53 4.98
C ILE A 81 3.24 2.19 5.05
N VAL A 82 2.47 1.10 5.08
CA VAL A 82 2.97 -0.28 5.06
C VAL A 82 2.33 -1.02 3.90
N SER A 83 3.15 -1.60 3.03
CA SER A 83 2.70 -2.40 1.89
C SER A 83 2.30 -3.81 2.34
N ALA A 84 1.05 -3.96 2.78
CA ALA A 84 0.54 -5.22 3.32
C ALA A 84 -0.25 -6.06 2.30
N THR A 85 -0.07 -5.83 0.99
CA THR A 85 -0.85 -6.50 -0.07
C THR A 85 -0.83 -8.02 0.05
N ALA A 86 0.37 -8.61 0.20
CA ALA A 86 0.52 -10.06 0.37
C ALA A 86 -0.15 -10.57 1.65
N PHE A 87 -0.01 -9.83 2.75
CA PHE A 87 -0.64 -10.15 4.04
C PHE A 87 -2.18 -10.15 3.92
N THR A 88 -2.75 -9.09 3.35
CA THR A 88 -4.21 -8.99 3.20
C THR A 88 -4.77 -10.03 2.25
N ALA A 89 -4.04 -10.38 1.19
CA ALA A 89 -4.44 -11.44 0.26
C ALA A 89 -4.35 -12.82 0.93
N HIS A 90 -3.29 -13.09 1.67
CA HIS A 90 -3.07 -14.37 2.36
C HIS A 90 -4.15 -14.68 3.39
N TYR A 91 -4.59 -13.67 4.16
CA TYR A 91 -5.62 -13.83 5.18
C TYR A 91 -7.04 -13.51 4.71
N GLY A 92 -7.25 -13.21 3.42
CA GLY A 92 -8.58 -12.95 2.86
C GLY A 92 -9.26 -11.69 3.41
N ILE A 93 -8.48 -10.66 3.79
CA ILE A 93 -9.01 -9.41 4.31
C ILE A 93 -9.69 -8.62 3.18
N ASP A 94 -10.94 -8.20 3.39
CA ASP A 94 -11.68 -7.39 2.41
C ASP A 94 -11.01 -6.01 2.22
N THR A 95 -10.40 -5.83 1.05
CA THR A 95 -9.78 -4.58 0.61
C THR A 95 -10.46 -3.99 -0.62
N THR A 96 -11.73 -4.34 -0.86
CA THR A 96 -12.52 -3.81 -1.99
C THR A 96 -12.79 -2.30 -1.85
N ALA A 97 -12.96 -1.84 -0.62
CA ALA A 97 -13.14 -0.44 -0.26
C ALA A 97 -12.02 0.03 0.68
N THR A 98 -11.67 1.32 0.58
CA THR A 98 -10.82 1.95 1.59
C THR A 98 -11.65 2.18 2.84
N ARG A 99 -11.21 1.66 3.97
CA ARG A 99 -11.90 1.76 5.25
C ARG A 99 -10.92 2.25 6.33
N ARG A 100 -11.43 3.00 7.30
CA ARG A 100 -10.68 3.53 8.44
C ARG A 100 -11.24 3.02 9.75
N TRP A 101 -10.34 2.62 10.63
CA TRP A 101 -10.63 2.16 11.98
C TRP A 101 -9.92 3.02 13.03
N LYS A 102 -10.52 3.04 14.21
CA LYS A 102 -9.87 3.50 15.43
C LYS A 102 -9.08 2.30 15.99
N PRO A 103 -7.73 2.36 16.03
CA PRO A 103 -6.95 1.28 16.61
C PRO A 103 -7.01 1.31 18.13
N PHE A 104 -6.59 0.20 18.73
CA PHE A 104 -6.31 0.07 20.15
C PHE A 104 -4.92 -0.52 20.35
N VAL A 105 -4.34 -0.34 21.53
CA VAL A 105 -3.04 -0.93 21.86
C VAL A 105 -3.27 -2.11 22.81
N GLU A 106 -2.68 -3.25 22.49
CA GLU A 106 -2.72 -4.48 23.29
C GLU A 106 -1.31 -5.06 23.29
N ASP A 107 -0.72 -5.27 24.48
CA ASP A 107 0.64 -5.82 24.65
C ASP A 107 1.74 -5.12 23.82
N GLY A 108 1.64 -3.80 23.68
CA GLY A 108 2.58 -3.00 22.89
C GLY A 108 2.43 -3.13 21.37
N MET A 109 1.36 -3.79 20.91
CA MET A 109 1.00 -3.91 19.50
C MET A 109 -0.16 -2.98 19.17
N LEU A 110 -0.12 -2.38 17.97
CA LEU A 110 -1.21 -1.58 17.46
C LEU A 110 -2.22 -2.49 16.74
N CYS A 111 -3.38 -2.68 17.36
CA CYS A 111 -4.41 -3.61 16.92
C CYS A 111 -5.58 -2.91 16.21
N VAL A 112 -6.12 -3.59 15.21
CA VAL A 112 -7.30 -3.19 14.43
C VAL A 112 -8.27 -4.36 14.40
N ASP A 113 -9.43 -4.15 15.01
CA ASP A 113 -10.54 -5.09 14.97
C ASP A 113 -11.31 -4.93 13.65
N LEU A 114 -11.30 -5.99 12.83
CA LEU A 114 -12.00 -6.02 11.54
C LEU A 114 -13.47 -6.41 11.67
N THR A 115 -13.90 -6.93 12.83
CA THR A 115 -15.32 -7.25 13.09
C THR A 115 -16.13 -5.97 13.27
N THR A 116 -15.50 -4.90 13.74
CA THR A 116 -16.10 -3.57 13.79
C THR A 116 -16.15 -2.94 12.40
N GLU A 117 -17.31 -2.38 12.03
CA GLU A 117 -17.48 -1.68 10.76
C GLU A 117 -16.55 -0.46 10.66
N GLY A 118 -15.54 -0.55 9.79
CA GLY A 118 -14.67 0.57 9.47
C GLY A 118 -15.40 1.66 8.71
N THR A 119 -15.07 2.92 8.96
CA THR A 119 -15.62 4.06 8.21
C THR A 119 -15.11 4.04 6.79
N ILE A 120 -16.01 3.91 5.80
CA ILE A 120 -15.65 3.93 4.39
C ILE A 120 -15.10 5.32 4.02
N ILE A 121 -13.93 5.35 3.41
CA ILE A 121 -13.36 6.56 2.81
C ILE A 121 -13.57 6.50 1.31
N THR A 122 -14.50 7.31 0.81
CA THR A 122 -14.63 7.58 -0.62
C THR A 122 -13.59 8.63 -1.03
N GLY A 123 -12.64 8.22 -1.86
CA GLY A 123 -11.72 9.14 -2.52
C GLY A 123 -12.38 9.73 -3.77
N ASN A 124 -12.33 11.05 -3.94
CA ASN A 124 -12.85 11.76 -5.12
C ASN A 124 -12.02 11.53 -6.41
N ARG A 125 -11.33 10.39 -6.53
CA ARG A 125 -10.41 10.08 -7.64
C ARG A 125 -10.95 8.90 -8.42
N ILE A 126 -11.96 9.14 -9.24
CA ILE A 126 -12.27 8.29 -10.39
C ILE A 126 -11.20 8.62 -11.44
N LYS A 127 -10.06 7.93 -11.40
CA LYS A 127 -9.27 7.78 -12.63
C LYS A 127 -9.93 6.63 -13.38
N THR A 128 -10.78 6.97 -14.33
CA THR A 128 -11.22 6.07 -15.40
C THR A 128 -9.98 5.52 -16.08
N THR A 129 -9.62 4.27 -15.78
CA THR A 129 -8.80 3.47 -16.66
C THR A 129 -9.74 2.42 -17.24
N ALA A 130 -10.14 2.64 -18.49
CA ALA A 130 -10.84 1.64 -19.28
C ALA A 130 -9.97 0.36 -19.36
N PRO A 131 -10.57 -0.83 -19.32
CA PRO A 131 -9.83 -2.08 -19.44
C PRO A 131 -9.20 -2.19 -20.84
N ALA A 132 -7.93 -2.59 -20.86
CA ALA A 132 -7.28 -3.10 -22.05
C ALA A 132 -7.96 -4.42 -22.41
N ASP A 133 -8.57 -4.46 -23.60
CA ASP A 133 -9.15 -5.68 -24.13
C ASP A 133 -8.01 -6.61 -24.56
N ALA A 134 -8.12 -7.85 -24.09
CA ALA A 134 -7.21 -8.93 -24.39
C ALA A 134 -7.66 -9.60 -25.69
N VAL A 135 -6.75 -9.76 -26.65
CA VAL A 135 -6.86 -10.86 -27.61
C VAL A 135 -5.47 -11.48 -27.75
N GLU A 136 -5.37 -12.69 -27.19
CA GLU A 136 -4.26 -13.64 -27.32
C GLU A 136 -4.23 -14.30 -28.73
N PRO A 137 -3.18 -15.07 -29.08
CA PRO A 137 -2.60 -15.16 -30.43
C PRO A 137 -3.17 -16.31 -31.27
N ALA A 138 -3.00 -16.22 -32.59
CA ALA A 138 -3.17 -17.35 -33.52
C ALA A 138 -2.25 -17.20 -34.73
N GLU A 139 -1.78 -18.34 -35.19
CA GLU A 139 -0.55 -18.57 -35.95
C GLU A 139 -0.67 -18.38 -37.48
N ALA A 140 0.51 -18.28 -38.09
CA ALA A 140 0.93 -18.82 -39.39
C ALA A 140 0.13 -18.47 -40.68
N SER A 141 0.83 -17.85 -41.64
CA SER A 141 0.90 -18.34 -43.02
C SER A 141 2.14 -17.79 -43.72
N THR A 142 2.90 -18.72 -44.28
CA THR A 142 4.04 -18.63 -45.17
C THR A 142 3.63 -18.15 -46.57
N ASP A 143 4.53 -17.45 -47.27
CA ASP A 143 4.81 -17.55 -48.72
C ASP A 143 6.04 -16.65 -48.97
N ASP A 144 7.25 -17.19 -49.06
CA ASP A 144 7.91 -17.68 -50.28
C ASP A 144 8.34 -16.54 -51.23
N GLU A 145 9.62 -16.16 -51.16
CA GLU A 145 10.39 -15.85 -52.38
C GLU A 145 11.87 -16.22 -52.15
N VAL A 146 12.38 -17.06 -53.06
CA VAL A 146 13.63 -17.82 -52.95
C VAL A 146 14.72 -17.19 -53.82
N SER A 147 15.82 -16.75 -53.19
CA SER A 147 17.26 -16.86 -53.59
C SER A 147 17.75 -16.21 -54.92
N PRO A 148 19.06 -16.31 -55.25
CA PRO A 148 20.30 -15.88 -54.58
C PRO A 148 21.17 -15.01 -55.54
N GLU A 149 22.52 -14.97 -55.35
CA GLU A 149 23.60 -14.39 -56.20
C GLU A 149 24.21 -13.08 -55.62
N VAL A 150 25.52 -12.82 -55.44
CA VAL A 150 26.80 -13.42 -55.89
C VAL A 150 27.92 -13.14 -54.85
N ILE A 151 28.94 -13.98 -54.90
CA ILE A 151 30.24 -14.12 -54.20
C ILE A 151 31.22 -12.94 -54.36
N THR A 152 32.14 -12.77 -53.37
CA THR A 152 33.61 -12.49 -53.39
C THR A 152 33.98 -11.53 -52.24
N ASP A 153 34.62 -11.96 -51.15
CA ASP A 153 36.04 -12.33 -50.95
C ASP A 153 37.04 -11.38 -51.61
N GLU A 154 37.60 -10.45 -50.81
CA GLU A 154 39.04 -10.14 -50.81
C GLU A 154 39.39 -9.32 -49.55
N GLY A 155 40.37 -9.82 -48.76
CA GLY A 155 41.12 -9.00 -47.79
C GLY A 155 42.08 -8.02 -48.50
N PRO A 156 43.13 -7.45 -47.85
CA PRO A 156 43.72 -7.82 -46.57
C PRO A 156 44.04 -6.65 -45.61
N ASN A 157 44.49 -7.04 -44.41
CA ASN A 157 45.20 -6.25 -43.40
C ASN A 157 46.30 -5.33 -43.96
N HIS A 158 46.44 -4.13 -43.38
CA HIS A 158 47.76 -3.70 -42.89
C HIS A 158 47.69 -2.58 -41.81
N ASN A 159 48.33 -2.91 -40.68
CA ASN A 159 48.98 -2.08 -39.65
C ASN A 159 48.14 -1.18 -38.72
#